data_AF-A0AAV8WKA3-F1
#
_entry.id   AF-A0AAV8WKA3-F1
#
_cell.length_a   1.000
_cell.length_b   1.000
_cell.length_c   1.000
_cell.angle_alpha   90.00
_cell.angle_beta   90.00
_cell.angle_gamma   90.00
#
_symmetry.space_group_name_H-M   'P 1'
#
loop_
_entity.id
_entity.type
_entity.pdbx_description
1 polymer ?
#
loop_
_entity_poly.entity_id
_entity_poly.type
_entity_poly.pdbx_seq_one_letter_code
_entity_poly.pdbx_strand_id
1 'polypeptide(L)' 'MERLKNGVVLIDPDYVKDRKVFGHVLAAFRYGREDLDVLGLTFRKDLYLAAEQIFPQENTAQNKRPLTRLQV' A
#
# COMPACT_ATOMS: atom_id res chain seq x y z
N MET A 1 12.61 -9.12 -0.09
CA MET A 1 11.97 -8.45 -1.24
C MET A 1 10.51 -8.20 -0.85
N GLU A 2 10.27 -7.18 -0.03
CA GLU A 2 8.94 -6.87 0.53
C GLU A 2 8.91 -5.38 0.86
N ARG A 3 8.81 -4.52 -0.17
CA ARG A 3 8.94 -3.07 -0.01
C ARG A 3 7.92 -2.34 -0.86
N LEU A 4 7.26 -1.34 -0.27
CA LEU A 4 6.46 -0.39 -1.03
C LEU A 4 7.37 0.35 -2.03
N LYS A 5 6.85 0.60 -3.23
CA LYS A 5 7.55 1.32 -4.31
C LYS A 5 7.87 2.76 -3.84
N ASN A 6 8.95 3.35 -4.34
CA ASN A 6 9.38 4.70 -3.91
C ASN A 6 8.28 5.74 -4.19
N GLY A 7 7.74 6.33 -3.12
CA GLY A 7 6.68 7.33 -3.16
C GLY A 7 6.62 8.11 -1.84
N VAL A 8 5.82 9.17 -1.83
CA VAL A 8 5.57 10.02 -0.65
C VAL A 8 4.06 10.16 -0.47
N VAL A 9 3.62 10.26 0.78
CA VAL A 9 2.22 10.49 1.15
C VAL A 9 2.19 11.72 2.05
N LEU A 10 1.42 12.73 1.65
CA LEU A 10 1.15 13.89 2.49
C LEU A 10 0.07 13.51 3.51
N ILE A 11 0.37 13.73 4.79
CA ILE A 11 -0.53 13.39 5.89
C ILE A 11 -0.86 14.68 6.64
N ASP A 12 -2.14 14.96 6.77
CA ASP A 12 -2.66 16.04 7.62
C ASP A 12 -2.75 15.55 9.08
N PRO A 13 -1.95 16.09 10.01
CA PRO A 13 -1.96 15.68 11.41
C PRO A 13 -3.28 15.96 12.13
N ASP A 14 -3.99 17.04 11.76
CA ASP A 14 -5.25 17.44 12.40
C ASP A 14 -6.37 16.48 12.05
N TYR A 15 -6.33 15.93 10.84
CA TYR A 15 -7.25 14.89 10.40
C TYR A 15 -6.89 13.53 11.02
N VAL A 16 -5.62 13.14 10.99
CA VAL A 16 -5.22 11.76 11.37
C VAL A 16 -5.21 11.56 12.88
N LYS A 17 -4.88 12.58 13.70
CA LYS A 17 -4.82 12.50 15.17
C LYS A 17 -4.02 11.26 15.61
N ASP A 18 -4.62 10.37 16.41
CA ASP A 18 -3.98 9.16 16.94
C ASP A 18 -4.14 7.93 16.02
N ARG A 19 -4.57 8.12 14.76
CA ARG A 19 -4.76 7.01 13.81
C ARG A 19 -3.46 6.63 13.13
N LYS A 20 -3.34 5.33 12.84
CA LYS A 20 -2.23 4.78 12.05
C LYS A 20 -2.57 4.77 10.56
N VAL A 21 -1.60 5.11 9.73
CA VAL A 21 -1.70 5.09 8.27
C VAL A 21 -0.82 3.97 7.73
N PHE A 22 -1.39 3.11 6.89
CA PHE A 22 -0.70 1.98 6.27
C PHE A 22 -0.79 2.07 4.75
N GLY A 23 0.32 1.81 4.08
CA GLY A 23 0.39 1.63 2.64
C GLY A 23 0.38 0.15 2.28
N HIS A 24 -0.35 -0.21 1.23
CA HIS A 24 -0.40 -1.57 0.72
C HIS A 24 -0.11 -1.60 -0.78
N VAL A 25 0.71 -2.56 -1.21
CA VAL A 25 0.88 -2.92 -2.62
C VAL A 25 0.30 -4.31 -2.80
N LEU A 26 -0.75 -4.39 -3.61
CA LEU A 26 -1.43 -5.64 -3.94
C LEU A 26 -1.19 -5.96 -5.42
N ALA A 27 -0.65 -7.14 -5.70
CA ALA A 27 -0.74 -7.75 -7.02
C ALA A 27 -1.86 -8.79 -6.99
N ALA A 28 -2.87 -8.60 -7.82
CA ALA A 28 -3.98 -9.53 -7.95
C ALA A 28 -4.20 -9.88 -9.43
N PHE A 29 -4.40 -11.16 -9.69
CA PHE A 29 -4.90 -11.64 -10.96
C PHE A 29 -6.43 -11.57 -10.93
N ARG A 30 -7.02 -10.90 -11.92
CA ARG A 30 -8.47 -10.82 -12.10
C ARG A 30 -8.80 -11.42 -13.46
N TYR A 31 -9.72 -12.38 -13.47
CA TYR A 31 -10.26 -13.02 -14.66
C TYR A 31 -11.78 -12.93 -14.61
N GLY A 32 -12.36 -12.43 -15.68
CA GLY A 32 -13.77 -12.06 -15.77
C GLY A 32 -13.95 -10.98 -16.84
N ARG A 33 -15.19 -10.77 -17.25
CA ARG A 33 -15.59 -9.74 -18.21
C ARG A 33 -16.34 -8.67 -17.42
N GLU A 34 -16.02 -7.38 -17.60
CA GLU A 34 -16.63 -6.29 -16.82
C GLU A 34 -18.18 -6.28 -16.91
N ASP A 35 -18.75 -6.84 -17.98
CA ASP A 35 -20.18 -7.00 -18.26
C ASP A 35 -20.83 -8.27 -17.65
N LEU A 36 -20.04 -9.28 -17.26
CA LEU A 36 -20.50 -10.52 -16.60
C LEU A 36 -20.35 -10.50 -15.07
N ASP A 37 -19.76 -9.44 -14.52
CA ASP A 37 -19.55 -9.28 -13.07
C ASP A 37 -20.87 -9.23 -12.27
N VAL A 38 -22.01 -8.98 -12.92
CA VAL A 38 -23.35 -9.07 -12.30
C VAL A 38 -23.78 -10.52 -12.03
N LEU A 39 -23.22 -11.51 -12.74
CA LEU A 39 -23.50 -12.94 -12.55
C LEU A 39 -22.59 -13.61 -11.50
N GLY A 40 -21.69 -12.85 -10.87
CA GLY A 40 -20.83 -13.36 -9.79
C GLY A 40 -19.70 -14.28 -10.24
N LEU A 41 -19.35 -14.29 -11.54
CA LEU A 41 -18.27 -15.11 -12.12
C LEU A 41 -16.90 -14.42 -12.11
N THR A 42 -16.69 -13.42 -11.24
CA THR A 42 -15.42 -12.71 -11.14
C THR A 42 -14.42 -13.56 -10.35
N PHE A 43 -13.47 -14.18 -11.04
CA PHE A 43 -12.35 -14.85 -10.38
C PHE A 43 -11.26 -13.83 -10.06
N ARG A 44 -11.03 -13.60 -8.77
CA ARG A 44 -9.92 -12.78 -8.29
C ARG A 44 -9.01 -13.61 -7.41
N LYS A 45 -7.72 -13.65 -7.76
CA LYS A 45 -6.68 -14.28 -6.97
C LYS A 45 -5.63 -13.26 -6.60
N ASP A 46 -5.50 -12.99 -5.31
CA ASP A 46 -4.42 -12.17 -4.78
C ASP A 46 -3.11 -12.98 -4.83
N LEU A 47 -2.12 -12.47 -5.56
CA LEU A 47 -0.83 -13.13 -5.81
C LEU A 47 0.25 -12.65 -4.83
N TYR A 48 0.18 -11.38 -4.44
CA TYR A 48 1.15 -10.75 -3.56
C TYR A 48 0.52 -9.58 -2.82
N LEU A 49 0.84 -9.46 -1.54
CA LEU A 49 0.46 -8.34 -0.69
C LEU A 49 1.68 -7.90 0.12
N ALA A 50 2.08 -6.64 -0.04
CA ALA A 50 3.01 -5.98 0.87
C ALA A 50 2.28 -4.89 1.65
N ALA A 51 2.49 -4.86 2.96
CA ALA A 51 1.90 -3.92 3.90
C ALA A 51 3.01 -3.21 4.69
N GLU A 52 2.96 -1.88 4.82
CA GLU A 52 3.92 -1.13 5.62
C GLU A 52 3.24 0.06 6.31
N GLN A 53 3.61 0.32 7.57
CA GLN A 53 3.12 1.48 8.32
C GLN A 53 3.85 2.75 7.87
N ILE A 54 3.09 3.75 7.44
CA ILE A 54 3.59 5.04 6.98
C ILE A 54 3.58 6.07 8.12
N PHE A 55 2.54 6.06 8.96
CA PHE A 55 2.40 6.97 10.10
C PHE A 55 1.75 6.28 11.31
N PRO A 56 2.15 6.59 12.54
CA PRO A 56 3.37 7.33 12.88
C PRO A 56 4.62 6.56 12.43
N GLN A 57 5.68 7.28 12.06
CA GLN A 57 6.95 6.65 11.68
C GLN A 57 7.59 6.03 12.92
N GLU A 58 7.55 4.70 13.02
CA GLU A 58 8.23 3.99 14.09
C GLU A 58 9.74 4.02 13.83
N ASN A 59 10.53 4.39 14.85
CA ASN A 59 11.99 4.55 14.78
C ASN A 59 12.74 3.21 14.72
N THR A 60 12.20 2.23 14.01
CA THR A 60 12.79 0.90 13.80
C THR A 60 13.82 0.95 12.69
N ALA A 61 14.89 0.15 12.82
CA ALA A 61 16.01 0.12 11.86
C ALA A 61 15.58 -0.17 10.40
N GLN A 62 14.39 -0.75 10.17
CA GLN A 62 13.82 -0.97 8.84
C GLN A 62 13.32 0.32 8.14
N ASN A 63 13.00 1.38 8.89
CA ASN A 63 12.55 2.68 8.38
C ASN A 63 13.69 3.63 8.02
N LYS A 64 14.94 3.34 8.44
CA LYS A 64 16.14 4.12 8.09
C LYS A 64 16.72 3.73 6.73
N ARG A 65 15.87 3.64 5.70
CA ARG A 65 16.37 3.48 4.33
C ARG A 65 16.90 4.83 3.83
N PRO A 66 17.96 4.83 3.01
CA PRO A 66 18.35 6.05 2.32
C PRO A 66 17.19 6.49 1.43
N LEU A 67 16.78 7.75 1.59
CA LEU A 67 15.76 8.37 0.75
C LEU A 67 16.25 8.35 -0.70
N THR A 68 15.36 7.99 -1.62
CA THR A 68 15.66 8.11 -3.04
C THR A 68 15.61 9.57 -3.47
N ARG A 69 16.22 9.92 -4.62
CA ARG A 69 16.27 11.31 -5.13
C ARG A 69 14.92 12.01 -5.25
N LEU A 70 13.83 11.25 -5.38
CA LEU A 70 12.46 11.79 -5.49
C LEU A 70 11.82 12.07 -4.11
N GLN A 71 12.46 11.63 -3.03
CA GLN A 71 11.95 11.71 -1.66
C GLN A 71 12.79 12.67 -0.80
N VAL A 72 13.82 13.30 -1.37
CA VAL A 72 14.68 14.30 -0.71
C VAL A 72 14.07 15.69 -0.87
#